data_AF-A0A212SDA4-F1
#
_entry.id   AF-A0A212SDA4-F1
#
_cell.length_a   1.000
_cell.length_b   1.000
_cell.length_c   1.000
_cell.angle_alpha   90.00
_cell.angle_beta   90.00
_cell.angle_gamma   90.00
#
_symmetry.space_group_name_H-M   'P 1'
#
loop_
_entity.id
_entity.type
_entity.pdbx_description
1 polymer ?
#
loop_
_entity_poly.entity_id
_entity_poly.type
_entity_poly.pdbx_seq_one_letter_code
_entity_poly.pdbx_strand_id
1 'polypeptide(L)'
;MTTTGETATGGPEGMLPAPSRRARIEGLLLGLAAGDAAGWPAARHRAARMPEWTRRLTRELDTFAEQNATTTLPVPIALNQPPEPLRLGPSDDAEWAAFAARTVLAAADDAVGLAPGRRMRDAVDRAWNALAATVAAASARAPEVEAAVLPLRARISVRAGLGNLAAGLRPPATGHDNPHYFDDAACVRAAVLAVVHPGDPAEAAALAEFDARYTQDGDGVHGARAVAAAIAVALAGADVDTVVNAALDRLPDGTEIARNAVHAVRLAREFADEPAGAFALVPVLEHQIVDHVYSYGIAAAETVPVALALTTAARGEIAQAIPAAACLSRVADSAPALAGALTGAIGSITAVPAGWREACRTLAGCALPRLAGTDLIELAGLLAATEPALLGGQFRHDAHNGHSSGRLDPADLSLHPRTR
;
A
#
# COMPACT_ATOMS: atom_id res chain seq x y z
N MET A 1 45.50 11.45 53.97
CA MET A 1 45.49 11.43 52.50
C MET A 1 44.08 11.14 52.06
N THR A 2 43.38 12.19 51.68
CA THR A 2 42.04 12.21 51.09
C THR A 2 42.13 11.79 49.63
N THR A 3 41.44 10.73 49.23
CA THR A 3 41.18 10.42 47.82
C THR A 3 39.71 10.66 47.54
N THR A 4 39.49 11.68 46.73
CA THR A 4 38.22 12.22 46.25
C THR A 4 37.45 11.22 45.41
N GLY A 5 36.17 11.03 45.72
CA GLY A 5 35.21 10.36 44.84
C GLY A 5 34.82 11.30 43.70
N GLU A 6 35.02 10.84 42.47
CA GLU A 6 34.58 11.53 41.27
C GLU A 6 33.16 11.06 40.94
N THR A 7 32.19 11.92 41.21
CA THR A 7 30.80 11.72 40.82
C THR A 7 30.68 11.92 39.31
N ALA A 8 30.53 10.83 38.56
CA ALA A 8 30.14 10.86 37.17
C ALA A 8 28.73 11.46 37.06
N THR A 9 28.66 12.67 36.54
CA THR A 9 27.41 13.34 36.17
C THR A 9 26.91 12.69 34.89
N GLY A 10 25.84 11.89 35.00
CA GLY A 10 25.10 11.39 33.85
C GLY A 10 24.51 12.57 33.08
N GLY A 11 25.10 12.90 31.93
CA GLY A 11 24.47 13.79 30.97
C GLY A 11 23.16 13.19 30.46
N PRO A 12 22.19 14.01 30.04
CA PRO A 12 20.95 13.50 29.48
C PRO A 12 21.29 12.65 28.26
N GLU A 13 20.85 11.39 28.25
CA GLU A 13 20.88 10.54 27.06
C GLU A 13 20.28 11.36 25.91
N GLY A 14 21.14 11.72 24.96
CA GLY A 14 20.75 12.53 23.82
C GLY A 14 19.69 11.78 23.04
N MET A 15 18.44 12.23 23.16
CA MET A 15 17.33 11.70 22.38
C MET A 15 17.70 11.82 20.90
N LEU A 16 17.86 10.69 20.23
CA LEU A 16 18.20 10.65 18.81
C LEU A 16 17.20 11.52 18.03
N PRO A 17 17.66 12.30 17.05
CA PRO A 17 16.76 13.12 16.25
C PRO A 17 15.69 12.25 15.58
N ALA A 18 14.45 12.74 15.57
CA ALA A 18 13.34 12.02 14.95
C ALA A 18 13.68 11.66 13.49
N PRO A 19 13.33 10.45 13.01
CA PRO A 19 13.61 10.04 11.65
C PRO A 19 13.06 11.04 10.62
N SER A 20 13.88 11.37 9.63
CA SER A 20 13.47 12.24 8.53
C SER A 20 12.35 11.62 7.69
N ARG A 21 11.56 12.44 6.99
CA ARG A 21 10.56 11.97 6.01
C ARG A 21 11.17 10.99 5.00
N ARG A 22 12.39 11.28 4.52
CA ARG A 22 13.13 10.38 3.62
C ARG A 22 13.36 9.01 4.25
N ALA A 23 13.84 8.96 5.49
CA ALA A 23 14.09 7.69 6.18
C ALA A 23 12.80 6.88 6.38
N ARG A 24 11.65 7.54 6.57
CA ARG A 24 10.33 6.89 6.65
C ARG A 24 9.85 6.37 5.30
N ILE A 25 10.09 7.09 4.20
CA ILE A 25 9.77 6.62 2.84
C ILE A 25 10.67 5.43 2.47
N GLU A 26 11.96 5.49 2.80
CA GLU A 26 12.89 4.36 2.62
C GLU A 26 12.42 3.13 3.43
N GLY A 27 12.01 3.34 4.69
CA GLY A 27 11.42 2.30 5.53
C GLY A 27 10.12 1.73 4.95
N LEU A 28 9.22 2.57 4.44
CA LEU A 28 7.99 2.17 3.75
C LEU A 28 8.29 1.25 2.56
N LEU A 29 9.14 1.67 1.62
CA LEU A 29 9.41 0.89 0.40
C LEU A 29 10.16 -0.41 0.70
N LEU A 30 11.19 -0.36 1.55
CA LEU A 30 11.97 -1.55 1.90
C LEU A 30 11.20 -2.50 2.81
N GLY A 31 10.35 -1.97 3.69
CA GLY A 31 9.47 -2.79 4.52
C GLY A 31 8.42 -3.51 3.70
N LEU A 32 7.77 -2.81 2.75
CA LEU A 32 6.84 -3.42 1.79
C LEU A 32 7.54 -4.50 0.96
N ALA A 33 8.71 -4.21 0.41
CA ALA A 33 9.48 -5.16 -0.39
C ALA A 33 9.97 -6.38 0.41
N ALA A 34 10.33 -6.20 1.68
CA ALA A 34 10.69 -7.30 2.58
C ALA A 34 9.49 -8.17 2.93
N GLY A 35 8.32 -7.56 3.14
CA GLY A 35 7.07 -8.28 3.36
C GLY A 35 6.66 -9.11 2.16
N ASP A 36 6.60 -8.49 0.97
CA ASP A 36 6.39 -9.16 -0.31
C ASP A 36 7.38 -10.33 -0.48
N ALA A 37 8.68 -10.10 -0.28
CA ALA A 37 9.71 -11.13 -0.38
C ALA A 37 9.54 -12.31 0.58
N ALA A 38 8.97 -12.08 1.77
CA ALA A 38 8.72 -13.11 2.78
C ALA A 38 7.50 -13.98 2.44
N GLY A 39 6.56 -13.45 1.65
CA GLY A 39 5.39 -14.17 1.19
C GLY A 39 5.74 -15.39 0.35
N TRP A 40 5.04 -16.51 0.56
CA TRP A 40 5.26 -17.72 -0.24
C TRP A 40 5.02 -17.56 -1.76
N PRO A 41 4.14 -16.64 -2.24
CA PRO A 41 3.95 -16.44 -3.67
C PRO A 41 5.16 -15.79 -4.37
N ALA A 42 5.98 -15.02 -3.65
CA ALA A 42 7.01 -14.17 -4.23
C ALA A 42 8.02 -14.94 -5.10
N ALA A 43 8.50 -16.09 -4.62
CA ALA A 43 9.40 -16.95 -5.39
C ALA A 43 8.72 -17.50 -6.66
N ARG A 44 7.41 -17.79 -6.61
CA ARG A 44 6.63 -18.25 -7.78
C ARG A 44 6.38 -17.12 -8.78
N HIS A 45 6.19 -15.89 -8.31
CA HIS A 45 6.11 -14.71 -9.18
C HIS A 45 7.44 -14.49 -9.90
N ARG A 46 8.57 -14.47 -9.18
CA ARG A 46 9.89 -14.33 -9.80
C ARG A 46 10.30 -15.51 -10.69
N ALA A 47 9.77 -16.71 -10.45
CA ALA A 47 9.94 -17.84 -11.36
C ALA A 47 9.45 -17.54 -12.79
N ALA A 48 8.64 -16.50 -12.99
CA ALA A 48 8.28 -16.04 -14.33
C ALA A 48 9.43 -15.48 -15.17
N ARG A 49 10.56 -15.16 -14.53
CA ARG A 49 11.81 -14.79 -15.20
C ARG A 49 12.65 -16.00 -15.61
N MET A 50 12.27 -17.20 -15.15
CA MET A 50 12.88 -18.45 -15.58
C MET A 50 12.30 -18.92 -16.92
N PRO A 51 13.01 -19.77 -17.67
CA PRO A 51 12.46 -20.39 -18.88
C PRO A 51 11.13 -21.09 -18.62
N GLU A 52 10.21 -21.03 -19.59
CA GLU A 52 8.85 -21.55 -19.41
C GLU A 52 8.80 -23.02 -18.98
N TRP A 53 9.72 -23.84 -19.50
CA TRP A 53 9.77 -25.27 -19.21
C TRP A 53 9.98 -25.57 -17.72
N THR A 54 10.68 -24.72 -16.96
CA THR A 54 10.87 -24.95 -15.52
C THR A 54 9.55 -24.83 -14.78
N ARG A 55 8.73 -23.83 -15.11
CA ARG A 55 7.38 -23.64 -14.54
C ARG A 55 6.42 -24.73 -14.98
N ARG A 56 6.52 -25.20 -16.23
CA ARG A 56 5.73 -26.33 -16.71
C ARG A 56 6.04 -27.59 -15.90
N LEU A 57 7.33 -27.89 -15.71
CA LEU A 57 7.79 -29.02 -14.93
C LEU A 57 7.31 -28.95 -13.46
N THR A 58 7.34 -27.78 -12.82
CA THR A 58 6.78 -27.61 -11.47
C THR A 58 5.30 -28.04 -11.40
N ARG A 59 4.47 -27.69 -12.40
CA ARG A 59 3.05 -28.08 -12.45
C ARG A 59 2.86 -29.58 -12.73
N GLU A 60 3.67 -30.15 -13.61
CA GLU A 60 3.67 -31.58 -13.89
C GLU A 60 4.04 -32.40 -12.65
N LEU A 61 5.06 -31.94 -11.89
CA LEU A 61 5.45 -32.56 -10.61
C LEU A 61 4.39 -32.43 -9.53
N ASP A 62 3.63 -31.33 -9.51
CA ASP A 62 2.54 -31.10 -8.56
C ASP A 62 1.38 -32.07 -8.83
N THR A 63 1.02 -32.20 -10.11
CA THR A 63 0.04 -33.18 -10.58
C THR A 63 0.49 -34.61 -10.26
N PHE A 64 1.77 -34.91 -10.49
CA PHE A 64 2.35 -36.20 -10.13
C PHE A 64 2.27 -36.44 -8.63
N ALA A 65 2.59 -35.44 -7.80
CA ALA A 65 2.59 -35.58 -6.35
C ALA A 65 1.20 -35.92 -5.81
N GLU A 66 0.17 -35.24 -6.32
CA GLU A 66 -1.24 -35.50 -6.01
C GLU A 66 -1.66 -36.93 -6.42
N GLN A 67 -1.37 -37.32 -7.66
CA GLN A 67 -1.74 -38.64 -8.20
C GLN A 67 -1.04 -39.82 -7.51
N ASN A 68 0.12 -39.58 -6.90
CA ASN A 68 0.94 -40.61 -6.26
C ASN A 68 0.92 -40.51 -4.73
N ALA A 69 0.00 -39.72 -4.14
CA ALA A 69 -0.14 -39.55 -2.69
C ALA A 69 1.17 -39.17 -1.99
N THR A 70 1.97 -38.31 -2.63
CA THR A 70 3.22 -37.81 -2.04
C THR A 70 3.01 -36.44 -1.42
N THR A 71 3.59 -36.19 -0.25
CA THR A 71 3.42 -34.93 0.49
C THR A 71 4.42 -33.84 0.08
N THR A 72 5.34 -34.14 -0.84
CA THR A 72 6.36 -33.21 -1.30
C THR A 72 5.77 -32.24 -2.33
N LEU A 73 5.63 -30.97 -1.95
CA LEU A 73 5.21 -29.91 -2.86
C LEU A 73 6.39 -29.43 -3.71
N PRO A 74 6.25 -29.36 -5.05
CA PRO A 74 7.32 -28.84 -5.90
C PRO A 74 7.46 -27.34 -5.70
N VAL A 75 8.71 -26.89 -5.60
CA VAL A 75 9.08 -25.48 -5.53
C VAL A 75 9.67 -25.01 -6.86
N PRO A 76 9.73 -23.70 -7.14
CA PRO A 76 10.45 -23.18 -8.30
C PRO A 76 11.91 -23.69 -8.35
N ILE A 77 12.37 -24.07 -9.55
CA ILE A 77 13.72 -24.61 -9.76
C ILE A 77 14.47 -23.89 -10.90
N ALA A 78 15.81 -23.92 -10.80
CA ALA A 78 16.74 -23.37 -11.80
C ALA A 78 17.66 -24.47 -12.37
N LEU A 79 17.11 -25.63 -12.69
CA LEU A 79 17.90 -26.74 -13.24
C LEU A 79 18.61 -26.31 -14.54
N ASN A 80 19.94 -26.36 -14.54
CA ASN A 80 20.81 -25.88 -15.63
C ASN A 80 20.57 -24.41 -16.02
N GLN A 81 20.11 -23.58 -15.09
CA GLN A 81 19.88 -22.15 -15.28
C GLN A 81 20.47 -21.34 -14.12
N PRO A 82 20.80 -20.05 -14.32
CA PRO A 82 21.20 -19.18 -13.23
C PRO A 82 20.06 -19.04 -12.18
N PRO A 83 20.32 -19.22 -10.87
CA PRO A 83 19.28 -19.23 -9.83
C PRO A 83 18.88 -17.83 -9.34
N GLU A 84 19.49 -16.77 -9.85
CA GLU A 84 19.30 -15.37 -9.41
C GLU A 84 17.82 -14.99 -9.31
N PRO A 85 16.93 -15.31 -10.27
CA PRO A 85 15.52 -14.97 -10.14
C PRO A 85 14.81 -15.65 -8.96
N LEU A 86 15.32 -16.79 -8.49
CA LEU A 86 14.71 -17.55 -7.39
C LEU A 86 15.31 -17.19 -6.02
N ARG A 87 16.31 -16.32 -5.96
CA ARG A 87 16.82 -15.79 -4.68
C ARG A 87 15.72 -15.00 -3.96
N LEU A 88 15.87 -14.85 -2.65
CA LEU A 88 15.03 -13.97 -1.84
C LEU A 88 15.09 -12.55 -2.41
N GLY A 89 13.94 -11.90 -2.54
CA GLY A 89 13.81 -10.54 -3.04
C GLY A 89 12.34 -10.18 -3.26
N PRO A 90 12.03 -8.92 -3.63
CA PRO A 90 10.66 -8.47 -3.92
C PRO A 90 10.03 -9.20 -5.10
N SER A 91 8.71 -9.09 -5.22
CA SER A 91 7.94 -9.59 -6.35
C SER A 91 6.93 -8.56 -6.86
N ASP A 92 5.70 -8.96 -7.17
CA ASP A 92 4.74 -8.13 -7.87
C ASP A 92 4.19 -6.98 -7.02
N ASP A 93 3.96 -7.19 -5.72
CA ASP A 93 3.48 -6.15 -4.80
C ASP A 93 4.44 -4.94 -4.77
N ALA A 94 5.74 -5.18 -4.62
CA ALA A 94 6.75 -4.12 -4.66
C ALA A 94 6.85 -3.44 -6.03
N GLU A 95 6.64 -4.17 -7.12
CA GLU A 95 6.64 -3.60 -8.47
C GLU A 95 5.40 -2.72 -8.72
N TRP A 96 4.22 -3.12 -8.25
CA TRP A 96 3.01 -2.31 -8.32
C TRP A 96 3.09 -1.08 -7.40
N ALA A 97 3.70 -1.21 -6.22
CA ALA A 97 4.04 -0.07 -5.37
C ALA A 97 5.00 0.91 -6.09
N ALA A 98 6.03 0.40 -6.78
CA ALA A 98 6.95 1.23 -7.56
C ALA A 98 6.29 1.88 -8.80
N PHE A 99 5.28 1.24 -9.39
CA PHE A 99 4.44 1.88 -10.42
C PHE A 99 3.74 3.13 -9.88
N ALA A 100 3.17 3.07 -8.67
CA ALA A 100 2.60 4.23 -8.01
C ALA A 100 3.67 5.30 -7.71
N ALA A 101 4.86 4.91 -7.24
CA ALA A 101 5.97 5.83 -7.02
C ALA A 101 6.36 6.60 -8.29
N ARG A 102 6.52 5.89 -9.42
CA ARG A 102 6.83 6.50 -10.73
C ARG A 102 5.73 7.45 -11.18
N THR A 103 4.48 7.16 -10.84
CA THR A 103 3.33 8.03 -11.12
C THR A 103 3.39 9.33 -10.31
N VAL A 104 3.78 9.26 -9.03
CA VAL A 104 4.02 10.43 -8.19
C VAL A 104 5.16 11.29 -8.75
N LEU A 105 6.27 10.68 -9.17
CA LEU A 105 7.39 11.40 -9.78
C LEU A 105 6.98 12.09 -11.10
N ALA A 106 6.22 11.41 -11.96
CA ALA A 106 5.71 12.00 -13.20
C ALA A 106 4.79 13.21 -12.95
N ALA A 107 4.04 13.23 -11.85
CA ALA A 107 3.21 14.38 -11.46
C ALA A 107 4.03 15.60 -11.01
N ALA A 108 5.27 15.39 -10.57
CA ALA A 108 6.22 16.44 -10.19
C ALA A 108 6.97 17.00 -11.40
N ASP A 109 7.31 16.14 -12.38
CA ASP A 109 8.04 16.52 -13.59
C ASP A 109 7.15 17.19 -14.65
N ASP A 110 5.90 16.71 -14.83
CA ASP A 110 4.97 17.19 -15.86
C ASP A 110 3.81 18.01 -15.26
N ALA A 111 3.91 19.35 -15.38
CA ALA A 111 2.83 20.23 -15.86
C ALA A 111 3.04 21.69 -15.40
N VAL A 112 3.55 22.51 -16.31
CA VAL A 112 3.43 23.97 -16.23
C VAL A 112 1.93 24.32 -16.34
N GLY A 113 1.32 24.82 -15.27
CA GLY A 113 -0.02 25.46 -15.30
C GLY A 113 -1.19 24.73 -14.62
N LEU A 114 -1.03 23.52 -14.09
CA LEU A 114 -2.06 22.84 -13.28
C LEU A 114 -1.78 22.98 -11.77
N ALA A 115 -2.84 23.08 -10.96
CA ALA A 115 -2.73 23.02 -9.50
C ALA A 115 -2.21 21.63 -9.04
N PRO A 116 -1.45 21.53 -7.93
CA PRO A 116 -0.80 20.28 -7.50
C PRO A 116 -1.72 19.05 -7.46
N GLY A 117 -2.91 19.16 -6.85
CA GLY A 117 -3.87 18.05 -6.77
C GLY A 117 -4.43 17.62 -8.14
N ARG A 118 -4.51 18.54 -9.11
CA ARG A 118 -4.91 18.22 -10.50
C ARG A 118 -3.78 17.52 -11.25
N ARG A 119 -2.52 17.91 -11.03
CA ARG A 119 -1.35 17.23 -11.61
C ARG A 119 -1.27 15.77 -11.19
N MET A 120 -1.51 15.49 -9.91
CA MET A 120 -1.44 14.11 -9.40
C MET A 120 -2.52 13.22 -10.02
N ARG A 121 -3.78 13.67 -10.07
CA ARG A 121 -4.87 12.90 -10.69
C ARG A 121 -4.68 12.68 -12.18
N ASP A 122 -4.16 13.69 -12.86
CA ASP A 122 -3.82 13.65 -14.29
C ASP A 122 -2.65 12.68 -14.57
N ALA A 123 -1.63 12.65 -13.71
CA ALA A 123 -0.55 11.65 -13.79
C ALA A 123 -1.06 10.22 -13.57
N VAL A 124 -1.97 10.01 -12.60
CA VAL A 124 -2.63 8.71 -12.39
C VAL A 124 -3.41 8.28 -13.62
N ASP A 125 -4.23 9.17 -14.19
CA ASP A 125 -4.99 8.89 -15.42
C ASP A 125 -4.06 8.53 -16.59
N ARG A 126 -3.00 9.31 -16.82
CA ARG A 126 -2.00 8.97 -17.86
C ARG A 126 -1.32 7.63 -17.61
N ALA A 127 -0.95 7.32 -16.37
CA ALA A 127 -0.26 6.07 -16.04
C ALA A 127 -1.12 4.83 -16.33
N TRP A 128 -2.40 4.87 -15.95
CA TRP A 128 -3.36 3.80 -16.23
C TRP A 128 -3.70 3.69 -17.72
N ASN A 129 -3.96 4.82 -18.40
CA ASN A 129 -4.24 4.80 -19.83
C ASN A 129 -3.03 4.31 -20.65
N ALA A 130 -1.81 4.63 -20.23
CA ALA A 130 -0.60 4.09 -20.87
C ALA A 130 -0.52 2.57 -20.74
N LEU A 131 -0.80 2.00 -19.56
CA LEU A 131 -0.88 0.54 -19.39
C LEU A 131 -2.01 -0.08 -20.22
N ALA A 132 -3.21 0.50 -20.18
CA ALA A 132 -4.34 0.02 -20.98
C ALA A 132 -4.06 0.07 -22.48
N ALA A 133 -3.33 1.08 -22.98
CA ALA A 133 -2.90 1.14 -24.37
C ALA A 133 -1.98 -0.03 -24.75
N THR A 134 -1.09 -0.47 -23.83
CA THR A 134 -0.27 -1.67 -24.07
C THR A 134 -1.10 -2.95 -24.11
N VAL A 135 -2.13 -3.05 -23.27
CA VAL A 135 -3.09 -4.18 -23.27
C VAL A 135 -3.90 -4.18 -24.56
N ALA A 136 -4.47 -3.04 -24.96
CA ALA A 136 -5.20 -2.88 -26.22
C ALA A 136 -4.34 -3.27 -27.43
N ALA A 137 -3.08 -2.84 -27.48
CA ALA A 137 -2.16 -3.20 -28.55
C ALA A 137 -1.82 -4.69 -28.56
N ALA A 138 -1.73 -5.34 -27.41
CA ALA A 138 -1.54 -6.78 -27.32
C ALA A 138 -2.78 -7.55 -27.80
N SER A 139 -3.96 -7.13 -27.36
CA SER A 139 -5.24 -7.73 -27.77
C SER A 139 -5.51 -7.58 -29.26
N ALA A 140 -5.19 -6.43 -29.86
CA ALA A 140 -5.36 -6.20 -31.29
C ALA A 140 -4.48 -7.09 -32.19
N ARG A 141 -3.39 -7.65 -31.65
CA ARG A 141 -2.51 -8.59 -32.35
C ARG A 141 -2.91 -10.05 -32.15
N ALA A 142 -3.80 -10.33 -31.21
CA ALA A 142 -4.21 -11.69 -30.86
C ALA A 142 -5.40 -12.14 -31.74
N PRO A 143 -5.53 -13.44 -32.04
CA PRO A 143 -6.70 -13.95 -32.74
C PRO A 143 -8.00 -13.77 -31.93
N GLU A 144 -7.89 -13.83 -30.61
CA GLU A 144 -8.96 -13.59 -29.63
C GLU A 144 -8.39 -12.78 -28.46
N VAL A 145 -9.22 -11.97 -27.80
CA VAL A 145 -8.77 -11.07 -26.70
C VAL A 145 -8.21 -11.87 -25.53
N GLU A 146 -8.81 -13.02 -25.25
CA GLU A 146 -8.47 -13.97 -24.20
C GLU A 146 -7.10 -14.62 -24.44
N ALA A 147 -6.69 -14.75 -25.71
CA ALA A 147 -5.41 -15.31 -26.13
C ALA A 147 -4.26 -14.29 -26.15
N ALA A 148 -4.54 -13.02 -25.80
CA ALA A 148 -3.54 -11.96 -25.83
C ALA A 148 -2.41 -12.19 -24.83
N VAL A 149 -1.17 -12.21 -25.33
CA VAL A 149 0.04 -12.22 -24.50
C VAL A 149 0.33 -10.80 -24.04
N LEU A 150 -0.01 -10.49 -22.79
CA LEU A 150 0.18 -9.16 -22.22
C LEU A 150 1.66 -8.92 -21.86
N PRO A 151 2.17 -7.68 -22.02
CA PRO A 151 3.55 -7.32 -21.69
C PRO A 151 3.76 -7.05 -20.18
N LEU A 152 2.88 -7.61 -19.34
CA LEU A 152 2.88 -7.47 -17.89
C LEU A 152 2.18 -8.66 -17.25
N ARG A 153 2.35 -8.82 -15.94
CA ARG A 153 1.54 -9.70 -15.09
C ARG A 153 0.88 -8.85 -14.02
N ALA A 154 -0.34 -9.21 -13.67
CA ALA A 154 -1.11 -8.52 -12.64
C ALA A 154 -2.07 -9.52 -11.99
N ARG A 155 -2.56 -9.18 -10.79
CA ARG A 155 -3.72 -9.84 -10.20
C ARG A 155 -4.94 -9.71 -11.12
N ILE A 156 -5.91 -10.59 -10.92
CA ILE A 156 -7.09 -10.69 -11.80
C ILE A 156 -7.82 -9.35 -11.85
N SER A 157 -7.97 -8.68 -10.71
CA SER A 157 -8.61 -7.37 -10.63
C SER A 157 -7.96 -6.32 -11.52
N VAL A 158 -6.64 -6.19 -11.41
CA VAL A 158 -5.85 -5.24 -12.19
C VAL A 158 -5.88 -5.59 -13.67
N ARG A 159 -5.79 -6.88 -14.02
CA ARG A 159 -5.90 -7.34 -15.40
C ARG A 159 -7.28 -7.04 -15.99
N ALA A 160 -8.35 -7.32 -15.25
CA ALA A 160 -9.73 -7.06 -15.67
C ALA A 160 -9.98 -5.55 -15.84
N GLY A 161 -9.58 -4.74 -14.85
CA GLY A 161 -9.71 -3.28 -14.93
C GLY A 161 -8.93 -2.66 -16.10
N LEU A 162 -7.72 -3.13 -16.37
CA LEU A 162 -6.96 -2.73 -17.57
C LEU A 162 -7.64 -3.15 -18.87
N GLY A 163 -8.24 -4.35 -18.91
CA GLY A 163 -9.04 -4.81 -20.05
C GLY A 163 -10.27 -3.94 -20.29
N ASN A 164 -11.00 -3.61 -19.23
CA ASN A 164 -12.16 -2.71 -19.27
C ASN A 164 -11.75 -1.32 -19.77
N LEU A 165 -10.65 -0.76 -19.25
CA LEU A 165 -10.14 0.54 -19.68
C LEU A 165 -9.71 0.52 -21.16
N ALA A 166 -9.04 -0.56 -21.59
CA ALA A 166 -8.65 -0.79 -22.97
C ALA A 166 -9.87 -0.91 -23.92
N ALA A 167 -10.98 -1.45 -23.41
CA ALA A 167 -12.26 -1.54 -24.12
C ALA A 167 -13.07 -0.21 -24.11
N GLY A 168 -12.56 0.83 -23.46
CA GLY A 168 -13.16 2.18 -23.48
C GLY A 168 -14.03 2.52 -22.26
N LEU A 169 -14.18 1.62 -21.29
CA LEU A 169 -14.83 1.95 -20.02
C LEU A 169 -14.00 3.00 -19.26
N ARG A 170 -14.61 3.63 -18.26
CA ARG A 170 -13.96 4.62 -17.38
C ARG A 170 -14.24 4.29 -15.91
N PRO A 171 -13.34 4.64 -14.98
CA PRO A 171 -13.61 4.53 -13.55
C PRO A 171 -14.90 5.29 -13.17
N PRO A 172 -15.73 4.76 -12.25
CA PRO A 172 -15.51 3.54 -11.48
C PRO A 172 -15.89 2.25 -12.21
N ALA A 173 -16.55 2.30 -13.38
CA ALA A 173 -17.02 1.10 -14.08
C ALA A 173 -15.89 0.11 -14.41
N THR A 174 -14.68 0.60 -14.70
CA THR A 174 -13.52 -0.27 -14.94
C THR A 174 -13.17 -1.14 -13.73
N GLY A 175 -13.25 -0.57 -12.52
CA GLY A 175 -12.97 -1.27 -11.27
C GLY A 175 -14.17 -2.04 -10.71
N HIS A 176 -15.40 -1.58 -10.97
CA HIS A 176 -16.65 -2.21 -10.52
C HIS A 176 -17.05 -3.43 -11.37
N ASP A 177 -16.99 -3.32 -12.69
CA ASP A 177 -17.39 -4.39 -13.62
C ASP A 177 -16.25 -5.42 -13.78
N ASN A 178 -15.79 -5.95 -12.64
CA ASN A 178 -14.62 -6.79 -12.49
C ASN A 178 -14.93 -7.89 -11.44
N PRO A 179 -14.79 -9.18 -11.76
CA PRO A 179 -15.13 -10.27 -10.82
C PRO A 179 -14.31 -10.27 -9.51
N HIS A 180 -13.17 -9.58 -9.48
CA HIS A 180 -12.29 -9.47 -8.32
C HIS A 180 -12.16 -8.03 -7.80
N TYR A 181 -13.18 -7.18 -7.99
CA TYR A 181 -13.14 -5.78 -7.58
C TYR A 181 -12.81 -5.56 -6.10
N PHE A 182 -13.07 -6.55 -5.24
CA PHE A 182 -12.94 -6.48 -3.78
C PHE A 182 -11.53 -6.79 -3.25
N ASP A 183 -10.60 -7.18 -4.12
CA ASP A 183 -9.27 -7.62 -3.69
C ASP A 183 -8.35 -6.46 -3.27
N ASP A 184 -7.25 -6.82 -2.62
CA ASP A 184 -6.30 -5.90 -1.98
C ASP A 184 -5.26 -5.26 -2.92
N ALA A 185 -5.30 -5.52 -4.23
CA ALA A 185 -4.20 -5.13 -5.13
C ALA A 185 -3.95 -3.61 -5.21
N ALA A 186 -4.96 -2.79 -4.88
CA ALA A 186 -4.83 -1.34 -4.78
C ALA A 186 -4.11 -0.87 -3.50
N CYS A 187 -4.06 -1.69 -2.45
CA CYS A 187 -3.53 -1.31 -1.14
C CYS A 187 -2.03 -1.03 -1.15
N VAL A 188 -1.24 -1.84 -1.87
CA VAL A 188 0.22 -1.63 -1.99
C VAL A 188 0.56 -0.35 -2.76
N ARG A 189 -0.27 0.02 -3.74
CA ARG A 189 -0.15 1.29 -4.46
C ARG A 189 -0.55 2.46 -3.58
N ALA A 190 -1.65 2.32 -2.85
CA ALA A 190 -2.17 3.32 -1.93
C ALA A 190 -1.15 3.69 -0.83
N ALA A 191 -0.40 2.70 -0.32
CA ALA A 191 0.69 2.94 0.63
C ALA A 191 1.71 3.95 0.09
N VAL A 192 2.05 3.88 -1.20
CA VAL A 192 3.01 4.81 -1.82
C VAL A 192 2.36 6.15 -2.18
N LEU A 193 1.11 6.15 -2.65
CA LEU A 193 0.39 7.39 -2.97
C LEU A 193 0.22 8.32 -1.75
N ALA A 194 0.18 7.75 -0.54
CA ALA A 194 0.15 8.51 0.71
C ALA A 194 1.34 9.47 0.90
N VAL A 195 2.47 9.25 0.20
CA VAL A 195 3.64 10.15 0.22
C VAL A 195 3.29 11.56 -0.25
N VAL A 196 2.24 11.73 -1.06
CA VAL A 196 1.79 13.04 -1.56
C VAL A 196 1.18 13.91 -0.45
N HIS A 197 0.57 13.28 0.55
CA HIS A 197 -0.22 13.93 1.61
C HIS A 197 0.24 13.50 3.02
N PRO A 198 1.53 13.68 3.38
CA PRO A 198 2.02 13.28 4.70
C PRO A 198 1.30 14.06 5.80
N GLY A 199 0.76 13.35 6.78
CA GLY A 199 -0.02 13.90 7.89
C GLY A 199 -1.47 14.25 7.56
N ASP A 200 -1.92 14.09 6.32
CA ASP A 200 -3.31 14.32 5.93
C ASP A 200 -3.98 13.01 5.49
N PRO A 201 -4.59 12.27 6.45
CA PRO A 201 -5.21 10.98 6.14
C PRO A 201 -6.45 11.11 5.24
N ALA A 202 -7.12 12.26 5.22
CA ALA A 202 -8.32 12.46 4.41
C ALA A 202 -7.96 12.64 2.94
N GLU A 203 -7.00 13.52 2.64
CA GLU A 203 -6.53 13.72 1.26
C GLU A 203 -5.77 12.51 0.72
N ALA A 204 -4.98 11.82 1.57
CA ALA A 204 -4.34 10.56 1.19
C ALA A 204 -5.35 9.48 0.80
N ALA A 205 -6.42 9.31 1.60
CA ALA A 205 -7.50 8.39 1.28
C ALA A 205 -8.24 8.78 -0.02
N ALA A 206 -8.49 10.08 -0.24
CA ALA A 206 -9.15 10.55 -1.45
C ALA A 206 -8.33 10.31 -2.72
N LEU A 207 -7.00 10.46 -2.66
CA LEU A 207 -6.10 10.13 -3.77
C LEU A 207 -6.04 8.62 -4.01
N ALA A 208 -5.96 7.82 -2.95
CA ALA A 208 -5.95 6.36 -3.05
C ALA A 208 -7.26 5.83 -3.65
N GLU A 209 -8.42 6.40 -3.28
CA GLU A 209 -9.70 6.06 -3.88
C GLU A 209 -9.75 6.40 -5.38
N PHE A 210 -9.17 7.53 -5.78
CA PHE A 210 -9.10 7.92 -7.19
C PHE A 210 -8.28 6.91 -8.02
N ASP A 211 -7.15 6.42 -7.51
CA ASP A 211 -6.37 5.35 -8.15
C ASP A 211 -7.10 4.00 -8.12
N ALA A 212 -7.62 3.59 -6.96
CA ALA A 212 -8.18 2.26 -6.76
C ALA A 212 -9.37 1.98 -7.70
N ARG A 213 -10.21 2.99 -7.96
CA ARG A 213 -11.39 2.86 -8.85
C ARG A 213 -11.07 2.45 -10.30
N TYR A 214 -9.81 2.50 -10.71
CA TYR A 214 -9.42 1.95 -12.01
C TYR A 214 -9.56 0.43 -12.08
N THR A 215 -9.34 -0.26 -10.97
CA THR A 215 -9.20 -1.72 -10.95
C THR A 215 -10.01 -2.39 -9.82
N GLN A 216 -10.50 -1.64 -8.83
CA GLN A 216 -11.18 -2.12 -7.64
C GLN A 216 -12.49 -1.35 -7.42
N ASP A 217 -13.35 -1.92 -6.59
CA ASP A 217 -14.53 -1.30 -6.01
C ASP A 217 -14.81 -1.89 -4.61
N GLY A 218 -15.78 -1.35 -3.88
CA GLY A 218 -16.17 -1.85 -2.54
C GLY A 218 -14.97 -2.00 -1.59
N ASP A 219 -14.82 -3.17 -0.96
CA ASP A 219 -13.77 -3.46 0.02
C ASP A 219 -12.34 -3.22 -0.52
N GLY A 220 -12.11 -3.42 -1.82
CA GLY A 220 -10.80 -3.14 -2.45
C GLY A 220 -10.46 -1.64 -2.42
N VAL A 221 -11.44 -0.77 -2.66
CA VAL A 221 -11.31 0.69 -2.55
C VAL A 221 -11.24 1.12 -1.08
N HIS A 222 -12.05 0.52 -0.20
CA HIS A 222 -12.02 0.83 1.23
C HIS A 222 -10.68 0.47 1.87
N GLY A 223 -10.11 -0.69 1.50
CA GLY A 223 -8.77 -1.11 1.93
C GLY A 223 -7.69 -0.13 1.49
N ALA A 224 -7.71 0.29 0.21
CA ALA A 224 -6.77 1.30 -0.30
C ALA A 224 -6.84 2.62 0.48
N ARG A 225 -8.06 3.10 0.77
CA ARG A 225 -8.27 4.32 1.58
C ARG A 225 -7.71 4.19 2.99
N ALA A 226 -7.97 3.06 3.65
CA ALA A 226 -7.49 2.81 5.02
C ALA A 226 -5.96 2.75 5.08
N VAL A 227 -5.32 2.01 4.16
CA VAL A 227 -3.86 1.91 4.09
C VAL A 227 -3.22 3.27 3.81
N ALA A 228 -3.76 4.05 2.87
CA ALA A 228 -3.22 5.38 2.58
C ALA A 228 -3.32 6.33 3.79
N ALA A 229 -4.43 6.31 4.52
CA ALA A 229 -4.59 7.13 5.72
C ALA A 229 -3.60 6.76 6.84
N ALA A 230 -3.43 5.45 7.10
CA ALA A 230 -2.44 4.97 8.06
C ALA A 230 -1.01 5.38 7.68
N ILE A 231 -0.61 5.18 6.42
CA ILE A 231 0.73 5.55 5.97
C ILE A 231 0.94 7.07 5.98
N ALA A 232 -0.08 7.87 5.63
CA ALA A 232 0.03 9.33 5.67
C ALA A 232 0.43 9.84 7.05
N VAL A 233 -0.23 9.36 8.12
CA VAL A 233 0.11 9.76 9.49
C VAL A 233 1.42 9.12 9.98
N ALA A 234 1.75 7.89 9.55
CA ALA A 234 3.05 7.27 9.85
C ALA A 234 4.22 8.08 9.27
N LEU A 235 4.08 8.60 8.05
CA LEU A 235 5.06 9.47 7.40
C LEU A 235 5.23 10.82 8.11
N ALA A 236 4.22 11.26 8.87
CA ALA A 236 4.29 12.43 9.76
C ALA A 236 4.83 12.10 11.15
N GLY A 237 5.18 10.83 11.42
CA GLY A 237 5.79 10.39 12.67
C GLY A 237 4.81 10.06 13.79
N ALA A 238 3.55 9.75 13.45
CA ALA A 238 2.57 9.25 14.40
C ALA A 238 2.96 7.88 14.99
N ASP A 239 2.45 7.59 16.18
CA ASP A 239 2.61 6.29 16.84
C ASP A 239 1.70 5.20 16.25
N VAL A 240 1.88 3.96 16.70
CA VAL A 240 1.18 2.77 16.18
C VAL A 240 -0.34 2.91 16.31
N ASP A 241 -0.84 3.34 17.47
CA ASP A 241 -2.27 3.47 17.70
C ASP A 241 -2.88 4.55 16.81
N THR A 242 -2.22 5.70 16.66
CA THR A 242 -2.69 6.76 15.75
C THR A 242 -2.71 6.29 14.30
N VAL A 243 -1.68 5.54 13.86
CA VAL A 243 -1.62 4.95 12.52
C VAL A 243 -2.78 3.98 12.28
N VAL A 244 -3.03 3.07 13.23
CA VAL A 244 -4.09 2.07 13.10
C VAL A 244 -5.48 2.70 13.17
N ASN A 245 -5.70 3.65 14.09
CA ASN A 245 -6.97 4.36 14.20
C ASN A 245 -7.26 5.19 12.94
N ALA A 246 -6.25 5.82 12.32
CA ALA A 246 -6.43 6.54 11.06
C ALA A 246 -6.89 5.64 9.90
N ALA A 247 -6.47 4.37 9.86
CA ALA A 247 -7.01 3.39 8.92
C ALA A 247 -8.47 3.05 9.22
N LEU A 248 -8.78 2.71 10.49
CA LEU A 248 -10.13 2.35 10.92
C LEU A 248 -11.15 3.47 10.62
N ASP A 249 -10.78 4.72 10.86
CA ASP A 249 -11.61 5.90 10.61
C ASP A 249 -11.98 6.12 9.13
N ARG A 250 -11.35 5.40 8.19
CA ARG A 250 -11.66 5.47 6.75
C ARG A 250 -12.49 4.30 6.24
N LEU A 251 -12.72 3.28 7.06
CA LEU A 251 -13.53 2.12 6.70
C LEU A 251 -15.02 2.43 6.94
N PRO A 252 -15.90 2.31 5.93
CA PRO A 252 -17.31 2.61 6.12
C PRO A 252 -18.03 1.60 7.01
N ASP A 253 -18.89 2.08 7.91
CA ASP A 253 -19.72 1.25 8.77
C ASP A 253 -20.58 0.26 7.95
N GLY A 254 -20.77 -0.95 8.50
CA GLY A 254 -21.58 -2.00 7.89
C GLY A 254 -20.91 -2.81 6.79
N THR A 255 -19.70 -2.44 6.36
CA THR A 255 -18.88 -3.23 5.41
C THR A 255 -18.20 -4.42 6.10
N GLU A 256 -17.86 -5.47 5.33
CA GLU A 256 -17.11 -6.63 5.84
C GLU A 256 -15.73 -6.20 6.34
N ILE A 257 -15.02 -5.41 5.53
CA ILE A 257 -13.69 -4.90 5.89
C ILE A 257 -13.68 -4.09 7.19
N ALA A 258 -14.69 -3.26 7.44
CA ALA A 258 -14.78 -2.50 8.69
C ALA A 258 -14.98 -3.43 9.90
N ARG A 259 -15.89 -4.40 9.79
CA ARG A 259 -16.14 -5.37 10.86
C ARG A 259 -14.89 -6.20 11.16
N ASN A 260 -14.23 -6.72 10.14
CA ASN A 260 -13.03 -7.53 10.30
C ASN A 260 -11.86 -6.70 10.83
N ALA A 261 -11.68 -5.46 10.38
CA ALA A 261 -10.61 -4.60 10.87
C ALA A 261 -10.77 -4.27 12.36
N VAL A 262 -11.98 -3.89 12.78
CA VAL A 262 -12.29 -3.62 14.19
C VAL A 262 -12.10 -4.87 15.04
N HIS A 263 -12.57 -6.03 14.56
CA HIS A 263 -12.42 -7.30 15.28
C HIS A 263 -10.95 -7.72 15.40
N ALA A 264 -10.19 -7.69 14.31
CA ALA A 264 -8.78 -8.07 14.27
C ALA A 264 -7.90 -7.16 15.16
N VAL A 265 -8.12 -5.84 15.11
CA VAL A 265 -7.38 -4.89 15.96
C VAL A 265 -7.74 -5.06 17.44
N ARG A 266 -9.00 -5.37 17.76
CA ARG A 266 -9.40 -5.70 19.14
C ARG A 266 -8.66 -6.93 19.65
N LEU A 267 -8.63 -8.02 18.86
CA LEU A 267 -7.86 -9.22 19.20
C LEU A 267 -6.38 -8.89 19.39
N ALA A 268 -5.78 -8.06 18.52
CA ALA A 268 -4.39 -7.66 18.67
C ALA A 268 -4.10 -6.92 19.98
N ARG A 269 -5.02 -6.07 20.43
CA ARG A 269 -4.91 -5.37 21.72
C ARG A 269 -5.04 -6.32 22.91
N GLU A 270 -5.90 -7.34 22.80
CA GLU A 270 -6.04 -8.39 23.83
C GLU A 270 -4.76 -9.25 23.95
N PHE A 271 -3.96 -9.35 22.88
CA PHE A 271 -2.73 -10.14 22.79
C PHE A 271 -1.44 -9.30 22.96
N ALA A 272 -1.54 -8.00 23.30
CA ALA A 272 -0.40 -7.08 23.29
C ALA A 272 0.74 -7.46 24.26
N ASP A 273 0.40 -8.16 25.35
CA ASP A 273 1.34 -8.56 26.41
C ASP A 273 1.76 -10.03 26.33
N GLU A 274 1.36 -10.75 25.28
CA GLU A 274 1.77 -12.15 25.09
C GLU A 274 3.30 -12.26 24.93
N PRO A 275 3.99 -13.17 25.67
CA PRO A 275 5.44 -13.31 25.58
C PRO A 275 5.96 -13.67 24.19
N ALA A 276 5.15 -14.35 23.38
CA ALA A 276 5.47 -14.70 21.99
C ALA A 276 5.17 -13.56 20.99
N GLY A 277 4.68 -12.41 21.46
CA GLY A 277 4.45 -11.21 20.66
C GLY A 277 3.41 -11.43 19.56
N ALA A 278 3.59 -10.76 18.41
CA ALA A 278 2.66 -10.84 17.28
C ALA A 278 2.45 -12.27 16.75
N PHE A 279 3.43 -13.17 16.96
CA PHE A 279 3.33 -14.57 16.55
C PHE A 279 2.23 -15.32 17.32
N ALA A 280 1.97 -14.96 18.58
CA ALA A 280 0.90 -15.56 19.39
C ALA A 280 -0.50 -15.36 18.78
N LEU A 281 -0.67 -14.28 18.01
CA LEU A 281 -1.94 -13.90 17.42
C LEU A 281 -2.28 -14.68 16.13
N VAL A 282 -1.30 -15.32 15.50
CA VAL A 282 -1.45 -16.00 14.20
C VAL A 282 -2.59 -17.03 14.18
N PRO A 283 -2.69 -18.00 15.12
CA PRO A 283 -3.78 -18.98 15.09
C PRO A 283 -5.16 -18.35 15.26
N VAL A 284 -5.25 -17.22 15.97
CA VAL A 284 -6.52 -16.54 16.22
C VAL A 284 -6.98 -15.82 14.96
N LEU A 285 -6.09 -15.10 14.27
CA LEU A 285 -6.41 -14.44 13.00
C LEU A 285 -6.75 -15.46 11.91
N GLU A 286 -6.01 -16.57 11.83
CA GLU A 286 -6.28 -17.64 10.87
C GLU A 286 -7.70 -18.22 11.02
N HIS A 287 -8.19 -18.37 12.26
CA HIS A 287 -9.50 -18.99 12.50
C HIS A 287 -10.67 -18.00 12.55
N GLN A 288 -10.42 -16.71 12.79
CA GLN A 288 -11.50 -15.74 13.04
C GLN A 288 -11.61 -14.64 11.97
N ILE A 289 -10.56 -14.41 11.18
CA ILE A 289 -10.53 -13.37 10.14
C ILE A 289 -10.35 -13.97 8.76
N VAL A 290 -9.42 -14.92 8.64
CA VAL A 290 -9.08 -15.54 7.36
C VAL A 290 -10.12 -16.63 7.05
N ASP A 291 -11.00 -16.37 6.07
CA ASP A 291 -12.06 -17.31 5.69
C ASP A 291 -11.55 -18.34 4.66
N HIS A 292 -11.98 -19.59 4.78
CA HIS A 292 -11.67 -20.69 3.86
C HIS A 292 -12.83 -21.05 2.93
N VAL A 293 -13.94 -20.31 2.97
CA VAL A 293 -15.12 -20.55 2.11
C VAL A 293 -14.83 -20.28 0.62
N TYR A 294 -13.95 -19.33 0.30
CA TYR A 294 -13.60 -18.99 -1.09
C TYR A 294 -12.11 -19.21 -1.38
N SER A 295 -11.77 -19.57 -2.61
CA SER A 295 -10.39 -20.00 -2.98
C SER A 295 -9.35 -18.88 -3.07
N TYR A 296 -9.74 -17.62 -2.87
CA TYR A 296 -8.86 -16.45 -3.06
C TYR A 296 -8.46 -15.79 -1.74
N GLY A 297 -7.18 -15.89 -1.38
CA GLY A 297 -6.59 -15.29 -0.18
C GLY A 297 -6.09 -13.85 -0.35
N ILE A 298 -6.80 -13.04 -1.12
CA ILE A 298 -6.41 -11.64 -1.44
C ILE A 298 -7.56 -10.66 -1.19
N ALA A 299 -8.59 -11.07 -0.45
CA ALA A 299 -9.70 -10.19 -0.13
C ALA A 299 -9.21 -9.04 0.77
N ALA A 300 -9.47 -7.79 0.38
CA ALA A 300 -9.06 -6.64 1.19
C ALA A 300 -9.66 -6.68 2.60
N ALA A 301 -10.86 -7.26 2.74
CA ALA A 301 -11.56 -7.50 3.99
C ALA A 301 -10.89 -8.53 4.92
N GLU A 302 -9.81 -9.18 4.49
CA GLU A 302 -8.99 -10.08 5.32
C GLU A 302 -7.57 -9.53 5.44
N THR A 303 -6.95 -9.18 4.32
CA THR A 303 -5.54 -8.74 4.26
C THR A 303 -5.31 -7.45 5.05
N VAL A 304 -6.16 -6.42 4.89
CA VAL A 304 -5.99 -5.14 5.59
C VAL A 304 -6.20 -5.30 7.09
N PRO A 305 -7.27 -5.96 7.59
CA PRO A 305 -7.43 -6.29 9.00
C PRO A 305 -6.23 -7.03 9.61
N VAL A 306 -5.71 -8.05 8.92
CA VAL A 306 -4.54 -8.82 9.37
C VAL A 306 -3.31 -7.91 9.50
N ALA A 307 -3.04 -7.08 8.49
CA ALA A 307 -1.89 -6.18 8.51
C ALA A 307 -1.98 -5.15 9.67
N LEU A 308 -3.17 -4.59 9.92
CA LEU A 308 -3.39 -3.66 11.03
C LEU A 308 -3.23 -4.36 12.40
N ALA A 309 -3.81 -5.56 12.54
CA ALA A 309 -3.72 -6.35 13.77
C ALA A 309 -2.28 -6.74 14.10
N LEU A 310 -1.52 -7.23 13.12
CA LEU A 310 -0.12 -7.62 13.33
C LEU A 310 0.80 -6.43 13.53
N THR A 311 0.52 -5.28 12.90
CA THR A 311 1.21 -4.01 13.21
C THR A 311 0.96 -3.59 14.66
N THR A 312 -0.27 -3.73 15.14
CA THR A 312 -0.68 -3.42 16.51
C THR A 312 0.00 -4.35 17.52
N ALA A 313 -0.12 -5.66 17.34
CA ALA A 313 0.44 -6.67 18.26
C ALA A 313 1.98 -6.63 18.28
N ALA A 314 2.61 -6.30 17.14
CA ALA A 314 4.05 -6.09 17.07
C ALA A 314 4.53 -4.75 17.65
N ARG A 315 3.63 -3.86 18.06
CA ARG A 315 3.95 -2.48 18.48
C ARG A 315 4.81 -1.74 17.44
N GLY A 316 4.52 -1.94 16.16
CA GLY A 316 5.27 -1.34 15.07
C GLY A 316 6.61 -2.03 14.73
N GLU A 317 6.99 -3.11 15.43
CA GLU A 317 8.23 -3.82 15.18
C GLU A 317 8.13 -4.72 13.93
N ILE A 318 8.79 -4.29 12.85
CA ILE A 318 8.81 -5.03 11.58
C ILE A 318 9.30 -6.48 11.71
N ALA A 319 10.24 -6.73 12.61
CA ALA A 319 10.82 -8.05 12.87
C ALA A 319 9.82 -9.04 13.51
N GLN A 320 8.73 -8.55 14.10
CA GLN A 320 7.62 -9.38 14.59
C GLN A 320 6.46 -9.42 13.61
N ALA A 321 6.10 -8.28 13.00
CA ALA A 321 4.93 -8.18 12.15
C ALA A 321 5.04 -8.99 10.85
N ILE A 322 6.18 -8.90 10.13
CA ILE A 322 6.35 -9.61 8.86
C ILE A 322 6.35 -11.13 9.04
N PRO A 323 7.14 -11.73 9.97
CA PRO A 323 7.14 -13.18 10.13
C PRO A 323 5.77 -13.72 10.56
N ALA A 324 5.07 -13.02 11.46
CA ALA A 324 3.72 -13.42 11.87
C ALA A 324 2.74 -13.37 10.69
N ALA A 325 2.80 -12.33 9.85
CA ALA A 325 1.95 -12.21 8.67
C ALA A 325 2.26 -13.32 7.65
N ALA A 326 3.54 -13.67 7.47
CA ALA A 326 3.95 -14.72 6.53
C ALA A 326 3.48 -16.12 6.95
N CYS A 327 3.17 -16.34 8.23
CA CYS A 327 2.57 -17.60 8.71
C CYS A 327 1.09 -17.76 8.32
N LEU A 328 0.39 -16.68 7.99
CA LEU A 328 -1.01 -16.71 7.55
C LEU A 328 -1.05 -17.00 6.04
N SER A 329 -0.85 -18.27 5.70
CA SER A 329 -0.55 -18.71 4.32
C SER A 329 -1.56 -18.24 3.27
N ARG A 330 -2.84 -18.08 3.62
CA ARG A 330 -3.88 -17.61 2.68
C ARG A 330 -3.61 -16.18 2.21
N VAL A 331 -3.33 -15.28 3.15
CA VAL A 331 -3.11 -13.83 2.92
C VAL A 331 -1.63 -13.46 2.80
N ALA A 332 -0.74 -14.45 2.75
CA ALA A 332 0.70 -14.27 2.75
C ALA A 332 1.28 -13.61 1.49
N ASP A 333 0.46 -13.33 0.47
CA ASP A 333 0.87 -12.52 -0.68
C ASP A 333 1.04 -11.05 -0.25
N SER A 334 -0.05 -10.42 0.21
CA SER A 334 -0.08 -8.99 0.53
C SER A 334 -0.08 -8.64 2.01
N ALA A 335 -0.54 -9.50 2.92
CA ALA A 335 -0.57 -9.13 4.34
C ALA A 335 0.82 -8.84 4.90
N PRO A 336 1.88 -9.62 4.58
CA PRO A 336 3.24 -9.29 4.97
C PRO A 336 3.73 -7.98 4.33
N ALA A 337 3.41 -7.74 3.05
CA ALA A 337 3.79 -6.51 2.34
C ALA A 337 3.15 -5.27 2.99
N LEU A 338 1.86 -5.32 3.31
CA LEU A 338 1.15 -4.21 3.98
C LEU A 338 1.63 -4.02 5.43
N ALA A 339 1.86 -5.10 6.19
CA ALA A 339 2.44 -5.01 7.53
C ALA A 339 3.86 -4.43 7.49
N GLY A 340 4.67 -4.82 6.51
CA GLY A 340 5.99 -4.28 6.26
C GLY A 340 5.97 -2.81 5.87
N ALA A 341 5.01 -2.38 5.04
CA ALA A 341 4.81 -0.98 4.68
C ALA A 341 4.50 -0.10 5.91
N LEU A 342 3.56 -0.55 6.75
CA LEU A 342 3.14 0.14 7.98
C LEU A 342 4.30 0.24 8.98
N THR A 343 4.86 -0.91 9.38
CA THR A 343 5.95 -0.98 10.36
C THR A 343 7.23 -0.33 9.86
N GLY A 344 7.51 -0.41 8.56
CA GLY A 344 8.62 0.28 7.91
C GLY A 344 8.46 1.81 7.90
N ALA A 345 7.25 2.34 7.66
CA ALA A 345 7.00 3.78 7.75
C ALA A 345 7.10 4.30 9.21
N ILE A 346 6.60 3.51 10.17
CA ILE A 346 6.68 3.82 11.61
C ILE A 346 8.14 3.81 12.09
N GLY A 347 8.86 2.72 11.83
CA GLY A 347 10.22 2.48 12.31
C GLY A 347 11.35 3.06 11.45
N SER A 348 11.02 3.57 10.26
CA SER A 348 11.96 4.05 9.22
C SER A 348 12.92 2.97 8.71
N ILE A 349 13.83 3.34 7.79
CA ILE A 349 14.85 2.44 7.23
C ILE A 349 15.66 1.67 8.29
N THR A 350 15.86 2.26 9.48
CA THR A 350 16.63 1.64 10.56
C THR A 350 15.96 0.39 11.13
N ALA A 351 14.62 0.31 11.08
CA ALA A 351 13.88 -0.86 11.56
C ALA A 351 14.05 -2.07 10.63
N VAL A 352 14.21 -1.86 9.32
CA VAL A 352 14.37 -2.95 8.35
C VAL A 352 15.76 -3.60 8.53
N PRO A 353 15.89 -4.91 8.83
CA PRO A 353 17.20 -5.51 9.06
C PRO A 353 18.12 -5.44 7.81
N ALA A 354 19.43 -5.28 8.02
CA ALA A 354 20.38 -5.02 6.93
C ALA A 354 20.35 -6.08 5.80
N GLY A 355 20.25 -7.36 6.15
CA GLY A 355 20.14 -8.44 5.15
C GLY A 355 18.88 -8.35 4.30
N TRP A 356 17.75 -7.94 4.90
CA TRP A 356 16.50 -7.71 4.19
C TRP A 356 16.57 -6.45 3.31
N ARG A 357 17.21 -5.37 3.80
CA ARG A 357 17.45 -4.17 2.99
C ARG A 357 18.23 -4.49 1.73
N GLU A 358 19.31 -5.27 1.85
CA GLU A 358 20.14 -5.64 0.71
C GLU A 358 19.43 -6.59 -0.25
N ALA A 359 18.82 -7.67 0.27
CA ALA A 359 18.11 -8.64 -0.56
C ALA A 359 16.89 -8.04 -1.29
N CYS A 360 16.26 -7.01 -0.70
CA CYS A 360 15.03 -6.43 -1.22
C CYS A 360 15.20 -5.06 -1.87
N ARG A 361 16.45 -4.59 -2.05
CA ARG A 361 16.74 -3.27 -2.60
C ARG A 361 16.29 -3.09 -4.05
N THR A 362 16.39 -4.16 -4.85
CA THR A 362 16.27 -4.09 -6.31
C THR A 362 15.10 -4.91 -6.82
N LEU A 363 14.26 -4.31 -7.67
CA LEU A 363 13.10 -4.99 -8.26
C LEU A 363 13.49 -6.02 -9.33
N ALA A 364 12.78 -7.14 -9.37
CA ALA A 364 13.06 -8.26 -10.27
C ALA A 364 12.51 -8.05 -11.70
N GLY A 365 11.49 -7.21 -11.87
CA GLY A 365 10.72 -7.07 -13.12
C GLY A 365 9.90 -8.31 -13.46
N CYS A 366 9.39 -9.01 -12.45
CA CYS A 366 8.60 -10.23 -12.62
C CYS A 366 7.16 -9.94 -13.04
N ALA A 367 6.56 -8.83 -12.60
CA ALA A 367 5.22 -8.39 -12.96
C ALA A 367 5.23 -7.25 -13.99
N LEU A 368 6.11 -6.28 -13.81
CA LEU A 368 6.30 -5.11 -14.67
C LEU A 368 7.76 -5.13 -15.18
N PRO A 369 8.06 -5.80 -16.31
CA PRO A 369 9.43 -5.98 -16.79
C PRO A 369 10.23 -4.69 -16.97
N ARG A 370 9.57 -3.57 -17.26
CA ARG A 370 10.19 -2.24 -17.38
C ARG A 370 10.77 -1.69 -16.07
N LEU A 371 10.39 -2.26 -14.93
CA LEU A 371 10.87 -1.85 -13.61
C LEU A 371 12.03 -2.72 -13.10
N ALA A 372 12.46 -3.73 -13.85
CA ALA A 372 13.61 -4.55 -13.50
C ALA A 372 14.84 -3.67 -13.22
N GLY A 373 15.52 -3.92 -12.11
CA GLY A 373 16.73 -3.18 -11.74
C GLY A 373 16.48 -1.84 -11.04
N THR A 374 15.22 -1.45 -10.80
CA THR A 374 14.90 -0.23 -10.02
C THR A 374 15.39 -0.39 -8.59
N ASP A 375 16.18 0.56 -8.10
CA ASP A 375 16.64 0.66 -6.71
C ASP A 375 15.60 1.40 -5.85
N LEU A 376 15.07 0.72 -4.84
CA LEU A 376 14.04 1.27 -3.95
C LEU A 376 14.56 2.38 -3.02
N ILE A 377 15.86 2.42 -2.70
CA ILE A 377 16.45 3.51 -1.90
C ILE A 377 16.58 4.76 -2.76
N GLU A 378 17.00 4.62 -4.01
CA GLU A 378 17.04 5.73 -4.97
C GLU A 378 15.64 6.28 -5.21
N LEU A 379 14.67 5.39 -5.45
CA LEU A 379 13.26 5.74 -5.64
C LEU A 379 12.68 6.49 -4.43
N ALA A 380 12.97 6.03 -3.21
CA ALA A 380 12.58 6.72 -1.98
C ALA A 380 13.21 8.12 -1.87
N GLY A 381 14.49 8.26 -2.25
CA GLY A 381 15.19 9.54 -2.29
C GLY A 381 14.52 10.55 -3.24
N LEU A 382 14.12 10.10 -4.43
CA LEU A 382 13.39 10.92 -5.41
C LEU A 382 12.01 11.31 -4.89
N LEU A 383 11.26 10.37 -4.30
CA LEU A 383 9.96 10.64 -3.69
C LEU A 383 10.05 11.64 -2.53
N ALA A 384 11.09 11.55 -1.71
CA ALA A 384 11.28 12.48 -0.60
C ALA A 384 11.56 13.92 -1.07
N ALA A 385 12.09 14.09 -2.28
CA ALA A 385 12.39 15.38 -2.89
C ALA A 385 11.17 16.03 -3.57
N THR A 386 10.04 15.33 -3.72
CA THR A 386 8.81 15.94 -4.25
C THR A 386 8.17 16.85 -3.20
N GLU A 387 7.65 17.99 -3.64
CA GLU A 387 6.88 18.90 -2.78
C GLU A 387 5.58 18.22 -2.32
N PRO A 388 5.33 18.14 -1.00
CA PRO A 388 4.03 17.69 -0.49
C PRO A 388 2.92 18.62 -1.00
N ALA A 389 1.73 18.07 -1.26
CA ALA A 389 0.56 18.91 -1.51
C ALA A 389 0.25 19.70 -0.23
N LEU A 390 0.21 21.04 -0.34
CA LEU A 390 -0.10 21.91 0.79
C LEU A 390 -1.50 21.61 1.33
N LEU A 391 -1.63 21.57 2.67
CA LEU A 391 -2.91 21.53 3.36
C LEU A 391 -3.78 22.69 2.88
N GLY A 392 -4.95 22.38 2.32
CA GLY A 392 -5.88 23.37 1.80
C GLY A 392 -6.27 24.40 2.86
N GLY A 393 -5.89 25.66 2.63
CA GLY A 393 -6.54 26.88 3.13
C GLY A 393 -6.87 26.96 4.61
N GLN A 394 -5.95 27.53 5.41
CA GLN A 394 -6.36 28.21 6.64
C GLN A 394 -7.30 29.37 6.27
N PHE A 395 -8.53 29.35 6.78
CA PHE A 395 -9.39 30.53 6.86
C PHE A 395 -8.63 31.65 7.57
N ARG A 396 -8.09 32.61 6.81
CA ARG A 396 -7.71 33.91 7.36
C ARG A 396 -8.98 34.74 7.51
N HIS A 397 -9.47 34.81 8.74
CA HIS A 397 -10.25 35.94 9.19
C HIS A 397 -9.35 37.18 9.14
N ASP A 398 -9.36 37.90 8.03
CA ASP A 398 -8.80 39.25 7.99
C ASP A 398 -9.84 40.21 8.55
N ALA A 399 -9.63 40.60 9.81
CA ALA A 399 -10.28 41.74 10.45
C ALA A 399 -9.30 42.92 10.54
N HIS A 400 -9.81 44.11 10.19
CA HIS A 400 -9.27 45.46 10.38
C HIS A 400 -8.12 45.88 9.44
N ASN A 401 -8.12 47.04 8.75
CA ASN A 401 -8.81 48.34 8.84
C ASN A 401 -9.06 48.83 7.40
N GLY A 402 -10.15 49.48 7.00
CA GLY A 402 -10.74 50.69 7.55
C GLY A 402 -10.80 51.71 6.40
N HIS A 403 -11.93 52.37 6.16
CA HIS A 403 -12.08 53.79 5.77
C HIS A 403 -13.58 54.11 5.63
N SER A 404 -13.96 55.16 6.33
CA SER A 404 -15.29 55.76 6.45
C SER A 404 -15.83 56.37 5.15
N SER A 405 -17.15 56.31 4.95
CA SER A 405 -18.04 57.49 4.91
C SER A 405 -19.37 57.17 4.19
N GLY A 406 -20.49 57.61 4.77
CA GLY A 406 -21.79 57.64 4.10
C GLY A 406 -22.98 57.34 5.01
N ARG A 407 -23.54 58.38 5.64
CA ARG A 407 -24.77 58.37 6.45
C ARG A 407 -25.99 57.88 5.66
N LEU A 408 -26.96 57.25 6.33
CA LEU A 408 -28.28 57.84 6.66
C LEU A 408 -29.12 56.87 7.52
N ASP A 409 -29.83 57.46 8.48
CA ASP A 409 -30.62 56.85 9.55
C ASP A 409 -32.09 56.70 9.10
N PRO A 410 -32.80 55.59 9.37
CA PRO A 410 -34.23 55.50 9.11
C PRO A 410 -35.02 55.65 10.42
N ALA A 411 -35.44 56.88 10.69
CA ALA A 411 -36.64 57.12 11.47
C ALA A 411 -37.80 57.40 10.51
N ASP A 412 -38.98 56.89 10.88
CA ASP A 412 -40.30 57.25 10.36
C ASP A 412 -40.74 56.69 9.00
N LEU A 413 -41.57 55.64 9.03
CA LEU A 413 -43.04 55.79 8.90
C LEU A 413 -43.74 54.45 8.68
N SER A 414 -44.58 54.09 9.66
CA SER A 414 -45.75 53.24 9.47
C SER A 414 -46.77 53.90 8.55
N LEU A 415 -47.43 53.12 7.68
CA LEU A 415 -48.88 53.18 7.39
C LEU A 415 -49.30 52.09 6.38
N HIS A 416 -50.27 51.26 6.80
CA HIS A 416 -51.17 50.43 5.97
C HIS A 416 -52.02 51.29 5.00
N PRO A 417 -52.80 50.77 4.02
CA PRO A 417 -53.47 49.45 3.97
C PRO A 417 -53.59 48.74 2.60
N ARG A 418 -54.25 47.57 2.69
CA ARG A 418 -54.77 46.64 1.65
C ARG A 418 -55.50 47.28 0.46
N THR A 419 -55.43 46.60 -0.69
CA THR A 419 -56.46 46.21 -1.69
C THR A 419 -55.72 46.01 -3.04
N ARG A 420 -55.96 45.02 -3.90
CA ARG A 420 -57.08 44.12 -4.17
C ARG A 420 -56.54 42.85 -4.81
#